data_AF-A0A263D8S3-F1
#
_entry.id   AF-A0A263D8S3-F1
#
_cell.length_a   1.000
_cell.length_b   1.000
_cell.length_c   1.000
_cell.angle_alpha   90.00
_cell.angle_beta   90.00
_cell.angle_gamma   90.00
#
_symmetry.space_group_name_H-M   'P 1'
#
loop_
_entity.id
_entity.type
_entity.pdbx_description
1 polymer ?
#
loop_
_entity_poly.entity_id
_entity_poly.type
_entity_poly.pdbx_seq_one_letter_code
_entity_poly.pdbx_strand_id
1 'polypeptide(L)'
;MPGGIKVDYATIQQAADDCNRTGGELDALFEQLKSQMAPLTNGWTGPAMEAWEQKQIAWNQALDEMKQLLAQIATALPQIADGYQQTDSSIQKMF
;
A
#
# COMPACT_ATOMS: atom_id res chain seq x y z
N MET A 1 -22.85 9.36 26.28
CA MET A 1 -23.56 8.84 25.09
C MET A 1 -22.53 8.26 24.12
N PRO A 2 -22.91 7.26 23.32
CA PRO A 2 -22.16 6.03 23.08
C PRO A 2 -21.18 6.10 21.91
N GLY A 3 -20.20 5.18 21.90
CA GLY A 3 -19.53 4.66 20.70
C GLY A 3 -18.65 5.67 19.96
N GLY A 4 -17.34 5.57 20.03
CA GLY A 4 -16.69 4.39 19.46
C GLY A 4 -16.20 4.70 18.04
N ILE A 5 -15.38 5.73 17.92
CA ILE A 5 -14.31 5.73 16.94
C ILE A 5 -13.01 5.85 17.74
N LYS A 6 -12.77 4.88 18.64
CA LYS A 6 -11.40 4.43 18.83
C LYS A 6 -11.08 3.72 17.52
N VAL A 7 -10.69 4.46 16.47
CA VAL A 7 -9.88 3.77 15.47
C VAL A 7 -8.61 3.45 16.25
N ASP A 8 -8.52 2.22 16.74
CA ASP A 8 -7.39 1.74 17.50
C ASP A 8 -6.17 2.05 16.65
N TYR A 9 -5.32 2.96 17.13
CA TYR A 9 -4.07 3.34 16.47
C TYR A 9 -3.23 2.10 16.15
N ALA A 10 -3.37 1.05 16.99
CA ALA A 10 -2.84 -0.28 16.75
C ALA A 10 -3.41 -0.92 15.47
N THR A 11 -4.73 -0.92 15.25
CA THR A 11 -5.37 -1.46 14.03
C THR A 11 -4.93 -0.71 12.78
N ILE A 12 -4.70 0.59 12.90
CA ILE A 12 -4.18 1.46 11.84
C ILE A 12 -2.75 1.07 11.47
N GLN A 13 -1.87 0.99 12.48
CA GLN A 13 -0.49 0.59 12.28
C GLN A 13 -0.41 -0.81 11.69
N GLN A 14 -1.23 -1.73 12.21
CA GLN A 14 -1.31 -3.09 11.72
C GLN A 14 -1.80 -3.16 10.27
N ALA A 15 -2.76 -2.32 9.88
CA ALA A 15 -3.16 -2.20 8.48
C ALA A 15 -2.02 -1.65 7.60
N ALA A 16 -1.29 -0.63 8.06
CA ALA A 16 -0.13 -0.10 7.33
C ALA A 16 0.99 -1.14 7.17
N ASP A 17 1.25 -1.94 8.21
CA ASP A 17 2.22 -3.03 8.19
C ASP A 17 1.79 -4.18 7.27
N ASP A 18 0.52 -4.59 7.33
CA ASP A 18 -0.06 -5.60 6.42
C ASP A 18 0.04 -5.14 4.96
N CYS A 19 -0.17 -3.85 4.72
CA CYS A 19 -0.04 -3.22 3.42
C CYS A 19 1.40 -3.20 2.90
N ASN A 20 2.37 -2.86 3.74
CA ASN A 20 3.80 -2.97 3.40
C ASN A 20 4.20 -4.43 3.13
N ARG A 21 3.73 -5.37 3.95
CA ARG A 21 3.97 -6.81 3.74
C ARG A 21 3.39 -7.29 2.42
N THR A 22 2.14 -6.93 2.12
CA THR A 22 1.48 -7.28 0.87
C THR A 22 2.23 -6.70 -0.33
N GLY A 23 2.73 -5.46 -0.23
CA GLY A 23 3.59 -4.86 -1.26
C GLY A 23 4.87 -5.66 -1.51
N GLY A 24 5.55 -6.11 -0.44
CA GLY A 24 6.73 -6.97 -0.54
C GLY A 24 6.45 -8.37 -1.09
N GLU A 25 5.32 -8.98 -0.72
CA GLU A 25 4.87 -10.26 -1.26
C GLU A 25 4.56 -10.17 -2.75
N LEU A 26 3.92 -9.08 -3.19
CA LEU A 26 3.66 -8.80 -4.60
C LEU A 26 4.96 -8.59 -5.40
N ASP A 27 5.92 -7.84 -4.85
CA ASP A 27 7.25 -7.68 -5.46
C ASP A 27 7.95 -9.04 -5.64
N ALA A 28 7.90 -9.91 -4.61
CA ALA A 28 8.50 -11.23 -4.66
C ALA A 28 7.83 -12.15 -5.70
N LEU A 29 6.50 -12.17 -5.73
CA LEU A 29 5.71 -12.89 -6.74
C LEU A 29 6.04 -12.42 -8.16
N PHE A 30 6.24 -11.11 -8.33
CA PHE A 30 6.58 -10.51 -9.61
C PHE A 30 7.99 -10.89 -10.07
N GLU A 31 8.99 -10.80 -9.20
CA GLU A 31 10.36 -11.26 -9.50
C GLU A 31 10.36 -12.76 -9.84
N GLN A 32 9.55 -13.56 -9.13
CA GLN A 32 9.40 -14.98 -9.42
C GLN A 32 8.75 -15.23 -10.78
N LEU A 33 7.75 -14.42 -11.17
CA LEU A 33 7.14 -14.51 -12.50
C LEU A 33 8.11 -14.08 -13.60
N LYS A 34 8.85 -12.98 -13.42
CA LYS A 34 9.91 -12.52 -14.33
C LYS A 34 10.97 -13.59 -14.53
N SER A 35 11.42 -14.23 -13.44
CA SER A 35 12.41 -15.30 -13.50
C SER A 35 11.89 -16.52 -14.29
N GLN A 36 10.62 -16.88 -14.09
CA GLN A 36 9.98 -17.96 -14.86
C GLN A 36 9.76 -17.61 -16.34
N MET A 37 9.52 -16.34 -16.65
CA MET A 37 9.32 -15.85 -18.01
C MET A 37 10.64 -15.62 -18.76
N ALA A 38 11.75 -15.32 -18.08
CA ALA A 38 13.07 -15.10 -18.69
C ALA A 38 13.53 -16.18 -19.69
N PRO A 39 13.37 -17.50 -19.44
CA PRO A 39 13.69 -18.51 -20.45
C PRO A 39 12.67 -18.57 -21.60
N LEU A 40 11.41 -18.18 -21.37
CA LEU A 40 10.36 -18.15 -22.40
C LEU A 40 10.50 -16.94 -23.33
N THR A 41 10.95 -15.80 -22.79
CA THR A 41 11.19 -14.56 -23.54
C THR A 41 12.32 -14.68 -24.55
N ASN A 42 13.26 -15.61 -24.36
CA ASN A 42 14.35 -15.85 -25.33
C ASN A 42 13.86 -16.32 -26.71
N GLY A 43 12.65 -16.91 -26.78
CA GLY A 43 12.02 -17.31 -28.04
C GLY A 43 11.03 -16.29 -28.61
N TRP A 44 10.78 -15.18 -27.91
CA TRP A 44 9.80 -14.19 -28.33
C TRP A 44 10.38 -13.26 -29.38
N THR A 45 9.72 -13.19 -30.53
CA THR A 45 10.07 -12.26 -31.61
C THR A 45 9.19 -11.02 -31.53
N GLY A 46 9.81 -9.86 -31.74
CA GLY A 46 9.19 -8.53 -31.94
C GLY A 46 7.94 -8.22 -31.09
N PRO A 47 6.72 -8.45 -31.60
CA PRO A 47 5.48 -8.05 -30.93
C PRO A 47 5.27 -8.64 -29.52
N ALA A 48 5.75 -9.86 -29.28
CA ALA A 48 5.61 -10.50 -27.97
C ALA A 48 6.53 -9.88 -26.92
N MET A 49 7.68 -9.35 -27.34
CA MET A 49 8.63 -8.66 -26.47
C MET A 49 8.10 -7.27 -26.08
N GLU A 50 7.51 -6.53 -27.03
CA GLU A 50 6.84 -5.25 -26.73
C GLU A 50 5.64 -5.43 -25.79
N ALA A 51 4.81 -6.46 -26.01
CA ALA A 51 3.67 -6.74 -25.14
C ALA A 51 4.12 -7.07 -23.71
N TRP A 52 5.24 -7.78 -23.58
CA TRP A 52 5.85 -8.08 -22.29
C TRP A 52 6.37 -6.83 -21.58
N GLU A 53 7.12 -5.97 -22.28
CA GLU A 53 7.62 -4.71 -21.70
C GLU A 53 6.47 -3.82 -21.24
N GLN A 54 5.42 -3.65 -22.06
CA GLN A 54 4.25 -2.85 -21.68
C GLN A 54 3.55 -3.42 -20.45
N LYS A 55 3.41 -4.74 -20.38
CA LYS A 55 2.86 -5.40 -19.20
C LYS A 55 3.75 -5.15 -17.99
N GLN A 56 5.06 -5.33 -18.11
CA GLN A 56 6.01 -5.08 -17.03
C GLN A 56 5.90 -3.65 -16.48
N ILE A 57 5.80 -2.65 -17.37
CA ILE A 57 5.63 -1.24 -17.00
C ILE A 57 4.30 -1.00 -16.27
N ALA A 58 3.19 -1.49 -16.83
CA ALA A 58 1.86 -1.27 -16.26
C ALA A 58 1.74 -1.81 -14.83
N TRP A 59 2.35 -2.96 -14.54
CA TRP A 59 2.22 -3.57 -13.23
C TRP A 59 3.19 -2.95 -12.23
N ASN A 60 4.38 -2.54 -12.68
CA ASN A 60 5.30 -1.72 -11.87
C ASN A 60 4.64 -0.40 -11.46
N GLN A 61 3.91 0.25 -12.37
CA GLN A 61 3.15 1.45 -12.06
C GLN A 61 2.04 1.17 -11.04
N ALA A 62 1.26 0.10 -11.22
CA ALA A 62 0.22 -0.28 -10.27
C ALA A 62 0.79 -0.59 -8.87
N LEU A 63 1.96 -1.25 -8.80
CA LEU A 63 2.68 -1.49 -7.55
C LEU A 63 3.12 -0.19 -6.86
N ASP A 64 3.66 0.75 -7.63
CA ASP A 64 4.09 2.05 -7.09
C ASP A 64 2.90 2.87 -6.60
N GLU A 65 1.81 2.94 -7.36
CA GLU A 65 0.55 3.57 -6.93
C GLU A 65 0.02 2.95 -5.64
N MET A 66 0.07 1.62 -5.53
CA MET A 66 -0.35 0.92 -4.32
C MET A 66 0.55 1.32 -3.15
N LYS A 67 1.87 1.30 -3.29
CA LYS A 67 2.82 1.76 -2.25
C LYS A 67 2.56 3.21 -1.84
N GLN A 68 2.31 4.10 -2.80
CA GLN A 68 2.00 5.51 -2.54
C GLN A 68 0.69 5.68 -1.78
N LEU A 69 -0.37 4.95 -2.15
CA LEU A 69 -1.65 4.97 -1.44
C LEU A 69 -1.48 4.52 0.02
N LEU A 70 -0.70 3.46 0.23
CA LEU A 70 -0.42 2.94 1.56
C LEU A 70 0.39 3.91 2.41
N ALA A 71 1.37 4.59 1.82
CA ALA A 71 2.11 5.66 2.48
C ALA A 71 1.21 6.87 2.83
N GLN A 72 0.26 7.23 1.94
CA GLN A 72 -0.73 8.27 2.22
C GLN A 72 -1.67 7.88 3.36
N ILE A 73 -2.13 6.64 3.40
CA ILE A 73 -2.93 6.09 4.50
C ILE A 73 -2.13 6.18 5.81
N ALA A 74 -0.89 5.69 5.81
CA ALA A 74 -0.01 5.71 6.99
C ALA A 74 0.29 7.13 7.52
N THR A 75 0.27 8.16 6.66
CA THR A 75 0.51 9.56 7.05
C THR A 75 -0.76 10.31 7.45
N ALA A 76 -1.91 9.99 6.85
CA ALA A 76 -3.19 10.61 7.18
C ALA A 76 -3.72 10.19 8.56
N LEU A 77 -3.43 8.96 8.98
CA LEU A 77 -4.00 8.41 10.21
C LEU A 77 -3.45 9.02 11.52
N PRO A 78 -2.14 9.29 11.67
CA PRO A 78 -1.60 10.06 12.79
C PRO A 78 -2.21 11.47 12.90
N GLN A 79 -2.40 12.15 11.77
CA GLN A 79 -2.99 13.50 11.74
C GLN A 79 -4.43 13.50 12.24
N ILE A 80 -5.21 12.47 11.90
CA ILE A 80 -6.56 12.31 12.41
C ILE A 80 -6.52 12.03 13.93
N ALA A 81 -5.66 11.13 14.39
CA ALA A 81 -5.54 10.81 15.82
C ALA A 81 -5.15 12.01 16.69
N ASP A 82 -4.21 12.85 16.24
CA ASP A 82 -3.81 14.09 16.92
C ASP A 82 -4.97 15.10 17.01
N GLY A 83 -5.72 15.26 15.91
CA GLY A 83 -6.89 16.15 15.87
C GLY A 83 -8.00 15.73 16.84
N TYR A 84 -8.22 14.42 16.99
CA TYR A 84 -9.18 13.89 17.97
C TYR A 84 -8.72 14.10 19.41
N GLN A 85 -7.45 13.84 19.75
CA GLN A 85 -6.94 14.08 21.12
C GLN A 85 -6.99 15.56 21.52
N GLN A 86 -6.64 16.47 20.60
CA GLN A 86 -6.73 17.90 20.87
C GLN A 86 -8.18 18.35 21.08
N THR A 87 -9.11 17.85 20.27
CA THR A 87 -10.52 18.23 20.39
C THR A 87 -11.13 17.67 21.68
N ASP A 88 -10.85 16.42 22.02
CA ASP A 88 -11.38 15.78 23.24
C ASP A 88 -10.84 16.44 24.52
N SER A 89 -9.54 16.75 24.57
CA SER A 89 -8.92 17.46 25.70
C SER A 89 -9.38 18.92 25.84
N SER A 90 -9.74 19.57 24.73
CA SER A 90 -10.32 20.92 24.73
C SER A 90 -11.75 20.92 25.28
N ILE A 91 -12.55 19.92 24.91
CA ILE A 91 -13.93 19.75 25.39
C ILE A 91 -13.92 19.35 26.87
N GLN A 92 -13.02 18.45 27.30
CA GLN A 92 -12.88 18.07 28.71
C GLN A 92 -12.44 19.23 29.62
N LYS A 93 -11.67 20.20 29.13
CA LYS A 93 -11.30 21.40 29.90
C LYS A 93 -12.42 22.43 29.99
N MET A 94 -13.47 22.30 29.17
CA MET A 94 -14.62 23.18 29.14
C MET A 94 -15.76 22.74 30.07
N PHE A 95 -15.71 21.50 30.58
CA PHE A 95 -16.59 20.96 31.60
C PHE A 95 -15.87 20.86 32.96
#